data_AF-A0A6I4I5G9-F1
#
_entry.id   AF-A0A6I4I5G9-F1
#
_cell.length_a   1.000
_cell.length_b   1.000
_cell.length_c   1.000
_cell.angle_alpha   90.00
_cell.angle_beta   90.00
_cell.angle_gamma   90.00
#
_symmetry.space_group_name_H-M   'P 1'
#
loop_
_entity.id
_entity.type
_entity.pdbx_description
1 polymer ?
#
loop_
_entity_poly.entity_id
_entity_poly.type
_entity_poly.pdbx_seq_one_letter_code
_entity_poly.pdbx_strand_id
1 'polypeptide(L)' 'MRDGLFEYGDAVIVTATDEKGIVNINQVSEDDAIEVKLNSGEINQYHQDDLEFDLDFRPDTGE' A
#
# COMPACT_ATOMS: atom_id res chain seq x y z
N MET A 1 -9.04 1.07 8.97
CA MET A 1 -9.58 1.34 7.63
C MET A 1 -10.59 2.47 7.74
N ARG A 2 -10.13 3.71 7.56
CA ARG A 2 -11.01 4.85 7.33
C ARG A 2 -11.15 5.00 5.81
N ASP A 3 -12.38 4.90 5.33
CA ASP A 3 -12.78 5.32 3.97
C ASP A 3 -12.24 4.55 2.75
N GLY A 4 -11.52 3.44 2.93
CA GLY A 4 -11.09 2.58 1.81
C GLY A 4 -9.88 3.10 1.04
N LEU A 5 -9.25 4.18 1.52
CA LEU A 5 -8.02 4.75 0.99
C LEU A 5 -6.79 4.14 1.67
N PHE A 6 -5.68 4.12 0.95
CA PHE A 6 -4.38 3.69 1.48
C PHE A 6 -3.70 4.79 2.30
N GLU A 7 -3.27 4.46 3.52
CA GLU A 7 -2.59 5.37 4.43
C GLU A 7 -1.07 5.15 4.41
N TYR A 8 -0.31 6.21 4.70
CA TYR A 8 1.14 6.09 4.86
C TYR A 8 1.49 5.02 5.88
N GLY A 9 2.34 4.07 5.49
CA GLY A 9 2.76 2.95 6.32
C GLY A 9 1.90 1.69 6.19
N ASP A 10 0.81 1.72 5.41
CA ASP A 10 0.07 0.51 5.07
C ASP A 10 0.94 -0.43 4.22
N ALA A 11 0.90 -1.72 4.55
CA ALA A 11 1.53 -2.75 3.75
C ALA A 11 0.58 -3.23 2.67
N VAL A 12 1.10 -3.30 1.45
CA VAL A 12 0.34 -3.63 0.26
C VAL A 12 1.09 -4.65 -0.59
N ILE A 13 0.34 -5.43 -1.35
CA ILE A 13 0.82 -6.37 -2.34
C ILE A 13 0.41 -5.81 -3.71
N VAL A 14 1.38 -5.63 -4.60
CA VAL A 14 1.12 -5.29 -6.00
C VAL A 14 0.59 -6.53 -6.70
N THR A 15 -0.69 -6.54 -7.07
CA THR A 15 -1.38 -7.71 -7.62
C THR A 15 -0.79 -8.17 -8.95
N ALA A 16 -0.23 -7.26 -9.73
CA ALA A 16 0.39 -7.55 -11.02
C ALA A 16 1.70 -8.36 -10.90
N THR A 17 2.46 -8.17 -9.81
CA THR A 17 3.80 -8.76 -9.63
C THR A 17 3.93 -9.63 -8.38
N ASP A 18 2.90 -9.68 -7.53
CA ASP A 18 2.92 -10.25 -6.18
C ASP A 18 4.01 -9.63 -5.28
N GLU A 19 4.47 -8.41 -5.63
CA GLU A 19 5.54 -7.75 -4.90
C GLU A 19 4.99 -6.96 -3.71
N LYS A 20 5.61 -7.17 -2.55
CA LYS A 20 5.22 -6.48 -1.32
C LYS A 20 5.89 -5.11 -1.23
N GLY A 21 5.13 -4.13 -0.78
CA GLY A 21 5.59 -2.78 -0.52
C GLY A 21 4.86 -2.12 0.64
N ILE A 22 5.30 -0.90 0.93
CA ILE A 22 4.70 -0.05 1.96
C ILE A 22 4.32 1.27 1.31
N VAL A 23 3.11 1.74 1.61
CA VAL A 23 2.61 3.04 1.14
C VAL A 23 3.51 4.15 1.68
N ASN A 24 4.15 4.89 0.77
CA ASN A 24 5.09 5.96 1.07
C ASN A 24 4.42 7.34 1.12
N ILE A 25 3.26 7.50 0.50
CA ILE A 25 2.43 8.71 0.56
C ILE A 25 0.97 8.31 0.72
N ASN A 26 0.25 9.01 1.59
CA ASN A 26 -1.18 8.80 1.80
C ASN A 26 -1.97 9.12 0.54
N GLN A 27 -2.90 8.24 0.20
CA GLN A 27 -3.86 8.48 -0.87
C GLN A 27 -4.85 9.56 -0.44
N VAL A 28 -5.03 10.59 -1.27
CA VAL A 28 -5.93 11.71 -0.98
C VAL A 28 -7.32 11.49 -1.58
N SER A 29 -7.40 10.76 -2.70
CA SER A 29 -8.63 10.43 -3.43
C SER A 29 -8.55 9.03 -4.05
N GLU A 30 -9.68 8.37 -4.28
CA GLU A 30 -9.71 7.00 -4.85
C GLU A 30 -9.06 6.90 -6.25
N ASP A 31 -9.19 7.94 -7.08
CA ASP A 31 -8.54 8.04 -8.40
C ASP A 31 -7.06 8.46 -8.35
N ASP A 32 -6.53 8.82 -7.17
CA ASP A 32 -5.13 9.25 -7.03
C ASP A 32 -4.20 8.04 -7.01
N ALA A 33 -3.03 8.21 -7.63
CA ALA A 33 -2.02 7.15 -7.64
C ALA A 33 -1.39 7.01 -6.24
N ILE A 34 -1.26 5.77 -5.77
CA ILE A 34 -0.68 5.45 -4.48
C ILE A 34 0.82 5.22 -4.68
N GLU A 35 1.63 6.01 -3.98
CA GLU A 35 3.07 5.80 -3.99
C GLU A 35 3.44 4.67 -3.02
N VAL A 36 4.00 3.60 -3.56
CA VAL A 36 4.42 2.42 -2.82
C VAL A 36 5.92 2.26 -2.93
N LYS A 37 6.57 2.15 -1.78
CA LYS A 37 7.97 1.75 -1.68
C LYS A 37 8.04 0.23 -1.59
N LEU A 38 8.53 -0.39 -2.65
CA LEU A 38 8.71 -1.83 -2.74
C LEU A 38 9.85 -2.29 -1.84
N ASN A 39 9.81 -3.56 -1.43
CA ASN A 39 10.91 -4.17 -0.65
C ASN A 39 12.25 -4.15 -1.39
N SER A 40 12.22 -4.13 -2.73
CA SER A 40 13.38 -3.96 -3.61
C SER A 40 14.06 -2.58 -3.43
N GLY A 41 13.39 -1.63 -2.75
CA GLY A 41 13.87 -0.27 -2.51
C GLY A 41 13.43 0.74 -3.57
N GLU A 42 12.79 0.26 -4.64
CA GLU A 42 12.18 1.08 -5.69
C GLU A 42 10.89 1.74 -5.18
N ILE A 43 10.63 2.95 -5.65
CA ILE A 43 9.39 3.68 -5.36
C ILE A 43 8.62 3.77 -6.67
N ASN A 44 7.42 3.21 -6.67
CA ASN A 44 6.53 3.18 -7.83
C ASN A 44 5.14 3.68 -7.43
N GLN A 45 4.39 4.16 -8.42
CA GLN A 45 3.03 4.60 -8.24
C GLN A 45 2.08 3.59 -8.86
N TYR A 46 1.03 3.22 -8.12
CA TYR A 46 0.05 2.21 -8.52
C TYR A 46 -1.37 2.74 -8.34
N HIS A 47 -2.33 2.19 -9.09
CA HIS A 47 -3.74 2.44 -8.83
C HIS A 47 -4.21 1.60 -7.64
N GLN A 48 -5.30 2.01 -7.00
CA GLN A 48 -5.91 1.24 -5.91
C GLN A 48 -6.28 -0.19 -6.34
N ASP A 49 -6.76 -0.36 -7.57
CA ASP A 49 -7.13 -1.67 -8.12
C ASP A 49 -5.93 -2.60 -8.38
N ASP A 50 -4.72 -2.04 -8.49
CA ASP A 50 -3.47 -2.80 -8.66
C ASP A 50 -2.86 -3.22 -7.32
N LEU A 51 -3.46 -2.81 -6.20
CA LEU A 51 -2.95 -3.02 -4.86
C LEU A 51 -3.96 -3.79 -4.01
N GLU A 52 -3.47 -4.79 -3.30
CA GLU A 52 -4.21 -5.45 -2.23
C GLU A 52 -3.57 -5.13 -0.88
N PHE A 53 -4.39 -4.96 0.15
CA PHE A 53 -3.88 -4.87 1.51
C PHE A 53 -3.24 -6.20 1.89
N ASP A 54 -2.00 -6.16 2.39
CA ASP A 54 -1.37 -7.33 2.99
C ASP A 54 -2.04 -7.60 4.33
N LEU A 55 -3.15 -8.36 4.35
CA LEU A 55 -3.91 -8.66 5.58
C LEU A 55 -3.14 -9.57 6.55
N ASP A 56 -2.08 -10.22 6.07
CA ASP A 56 -1.11 -10.94 6.87
C ASP A 56 -0.09 -10.01 7.55
N PHE A 57 0.08 -8.78 7.03
CA PHE A 57 0.81 -7.72 7.69
C PHE A 57 -0.02 -7.24 8.86
N ARG A 58 0.22 -7.89 9.98
CA ARG A 58 -0.15 -7.36 11.28
C ARG A 58 0.84 -6.22 11.53
N PRO A 59 0.44 -4.93 11.48
CA PRO A 59 1.19 -3.96 12.24
C PRO A 59 1.26 -4.55 13.65
N ASP A 60 2.46 -4.60 14.21
CA ASP A 60 2.65 -4.96 15.62
C ASP A 60 1.96 -3.85 16.43
N THR A 61 0.62 -3.87 16.47
CA THR A 61 -0.18 -3.13 17.43
C THR A 61 0.05 -3.87 18.72
N GLY A 62 1.24 -3.66 19.30
CA GLY A 62 1.55 -4.08 20.64
C GLY A 62 0.41 -3.61 21.53
N GLU A 63 -0.34 -4.58 22.06
CA GLU A 63 -1.26 -4.36 23.18
C GLU A 63 -0.51 -3.79 24.39
#